data_AF-A0A1G8H8D9-F1
#
_entry.id   AF-A0A1G8H8D9-F1
#
_cell.length_a   1.000
_cell.length_b   1.000
_cell.length_c   1.000
_cell.angle_alpha   90.00
_cell.angle_beta   90.00
_cell.angle_gamma   90.00
#
_symmetry.space_group_name_H-M   'P 1'
#
loop_
_entity.id
_entity.type
_entity.pdbx_description
1 polymer ?
#
loop_
_entity_poly.entity_id
_entity_poly.type
_entity_poly.pdbx_seq_one_letter_code
_entity_poly.pdbx_strand_id
1 'polypeptide(L)' 'MDTIAIFCAIDDFCQRFEPWWEQCLLELALKRRRRPRELCLSEIMTILVGFHLSGYRT' A
#
# COMPACT_ATOMS: atom_id res chain seq x y z
N MET A 1 16.70 -11.16 0.54
CA MET A 1 15.23 -11.03 0.52
C MET A 1 14.81 -10.81 -0.91
N ASP A 2 13.88 -11.62 -1.40
CA ASP A 2 13.44 -11.55 -2.79
C ASP A 2 12.45 -10.41 -2.94
N THR A 3 12.96 -9.26 -3.39
CA THR A 3 12.18 -8.02 -3.57
C THR A 3 10.97 -8.23 -4.47
N ILE A 4 11.11 -9.07 -5.50
CA ILE A 4 10.02 -9.44 -6.41
C ILE A 4 8.92 -10.20 -5.65
N ALA A 5 9.29 -11.20 -4.84
CA ALA A 5 8.31 -11.98 -4.08
C ALA A 5 7.57 -11.11 -3.06
N ILE A 6 8.28 -10.19 -2.40
CA ILE A 6 7.68 -9.22 -1.46
C ILE A 6 6.71 -8.29 -2.21
N PHE A 7 7.14 -7.73 -3.35
CA PHE A 7 6.28 -6.87 -4.16
C PHE A 7 5.03 -7.60 -4.63
N CYS A 8 5.14 -8.83 -5.15
CA CYS A 8 3.98 -9.63 -5.57
C CYS A 8 2.99 -9.86 -4.43
N ALA A 9 3.49 -10.25 -3.24
CA ALA A 9 2.63 -10.46 -2.08
C ALA A 9 1.92 -9.17 -1.62
N ILE A 10 2.62 -8.03 -1.69
CA ILE A 10 2.05 -6.72 -1.37
C ILE A 10 1.02 -6.29 -2.41
N ASP A 11 1.27 -6.52 -3.69
CA ASP A 11 0.34 -6.18 -4.77
C ASP A 11 -0.96 -6.99 -4.65
N ASP A 12 -0.87 -8.32 -4.47
CA ASP A 12 -2.03 -9.19 -4.24
C ASP A 12 -2.85 -8.75 -3.02
N PHE A 13 -2.18 -8.27 -1.97
CA PHE A 13 -2.84 -7.68 -0.81
C PHE A 13 -3.55 -6.36 -1.16
N CYS A 14 -2.87 -5.43 -1.83
CA CYS A 14 -3.41 -4.12 -2.20
C CYS A 14 -4.62 -4.23 -3.13
N GLN A 15 -4.63 -5.20 -4.05
CA GLN A 15 -5.78 -5.48 -4.92
C GLN A 15 -7.07 -5.77 -4.13
N ARG A 16 -6.97 -6.37 -2.95
CA ARG A 16 -8.13 -6.64 -2.06
C ARG A 16 -8.36 -5.52 -1.06
N PHE A 17 -7.28 -4.94 -0.54
CA PHE A 17 -7.33 -3.93 0.50
C PHE A 17 -7.86 -2.57 0.00
N GLU A 18 -7.40 -2.10 -1.17
CA GLU A 18 -7.79 -0.78 -1.69
C GLU A 18 -9.31 -0.64 -1.87
N PRO A 19 -10.02 -1.60 -2.53
CA PRO A 19 -11.47 -1.52 -2.67
C PRO A 19 -12.20 -1.52 -1.32
N TRP A 20 -11.81 -2.40 -0.40
CA TRP A 20 -12.39 -2.47 0.94
C TRP A 20 -12.18 -1.17 1.72
N TRP A 21 -10.96 -0.63 1.67
CA TRP A 21 -10.63 0.62 2.35
C TRP A 21 -11.42 1.81 1.78
N GLU A 22 -11.57 1.88 0.47
CA GLU A 22 -12.42 2.90 -0.16
C GLU A 22 -13.88 2.80 0.28
N GLN A 23 -14.43 1.59 0.38
CA GLN A 23 -15.79 1.38 0.89
C GLN A 23 -15.95 1.89 2.32
N CYS A 24 -15.03 1.53 3.23
CA CYS A 24 -15.05 2.02 4.61
C CYS A 24 -14.96 3.56 4.69
N LEU A 25 -14.17 4.20 3.84
CA LEU A 25 -14.07 5.66 3.80
C LEU A 25 -15.38 6.33 3.36
N LEU A 26 -16.11 5.71 2.43
CA LEU A 26 -17.42 6.19 2.00
C LEU A 26 -18.46 6.07 3.13
N GLU A 27 -18.45 4.95 3.86
CA GLU A 27 -19.34 4.72 5.00
C GLU A 27 -19.11 5.74 6.14
N LEU A 28 -17.85 6.06 6.41
CA LEU A 28 -17.48 7.03 7.45
C LEU A 28 -17.72 8.50 7.06
N ALA A 29 -18.28 8.76 5.87
CA ALA A 29 -18.46 10.09 5.28
C ALA A 29 -17.18 10.94 5.25
N LEU A 30 -16.01 10.29 5.33
CA LEU A 30 -14.71 10.95 5.27
C LEU A 30 -14.42 11.34 3.83
N LYS A 31 -14.81 12.56 3.47
CA LYS A 31 -14.52 13.13 2.15
C LYS A 31 -13.01 13.28 1.97
N ARG A 32 -12.39 12.31 1.30
CA ARG A 32 -11.01 12.39 0.85
C ARG A 32 -10.96 12.88 -0.60
N ARG A 33 -10.15 13.90 -0.86
CA ARG A 33 -9.92 14.40 -2.22
C ARG A 33 -9.14 13.35 -3.02
N ARG A 34 -9.75 12.82 -4.09
CA ARG A 34 -9.08 11.92 -5.04
C ARG A 34 -8.18 12.76 -5.95
N ARG A 35 -6.88 12.75 -5.68
CA ARG A 35 -5.85 13.32 -6.57
C ARG A 35 -5.06 12.15 -7.19
N PRO A 36 -4.68 12.25 -8.48
CA PRO A 36 -3.73 11.30 -9.04
C PRO A 36 -2.45 11.32 -8.21
N ARG A 37 -1.94 10.13 -7.91
CA ARG A 37 -0.66 9.93 -7.23
C ARG A 37 0.34 9.43 -8.26
N GLU A 38 1.61 9.75 -8.07
CA GLU A 38 2.69 9.23 -8.92
C GLU A 38 3.02 7.77 -8.61
N LEU A 39 2.66 7.30 -7.40
CA LEU A 39 2.86 5.93 -6.94
C LEU A 39 1.52 5.29 -6.53
N CYS A 40 1.34 4.03 -6.86
CA CYS A 40 0.25 3.20 -6.36
C CYS A 40 0.50 2.77 -4.90
N LEU A 41 -0.52 2.19 -4.25
CA LEU A 41 -0.38 1.79 -2.86
C LEU A 41 0.64 0.65 -2.68
N SER A 42 0.69 -0.31 -3.60
CA SER A 42 1.61 -1.45 -3.53
C SER A 42 3.07 -1.02 -3.63
N GLU A 43 3.38 -0.02 -4.46
CA GLU A 43 4.70 0.62 -4.54
C GLU A 43 5.09 1.27 -3.21
N ILE A 44 4.19 2.08 -2.62
CA ILE A 44 4.44 2.75 -1.33
C ILE A 44 4.65 1.72 -0.22
N MET A 45 3.80 0.70 -0.14
CA MET A 45 3.90 -0.38 0.84
C MET A 45 5.21 -1.16 0.69
N THR A 46 5.64 -1.43 -0.54
CA THR A 46 6.91 -2.12 -0.80
C THR A 46 8.11 -1.30 -0.36
N ILE A 47 8.10 0.03 -0.57
CA ILE A 47 9.16 0.91 -0.06
C ILE A 47 9.21 0.88 1.48
N LEU A 48 8.05 0.98 2.15
CA LEU A 48 7.98 0.95 3.62
C LEU A 48 8.47 -0.38 4.19
N VAL A 49 7.97 -1.49 3.65
CA VAL A 49 8.37 -2.83 4.07
C VAL A 49 9.86 -3.05 3.78
N GLY A 50 10.33 -2.69 2.59
CA GLY A 50 11.75 -2.77 2.23
C GLY A 50 12.65 -1.95 3.17
N PHE A 51 12.20 -0.76 3.58
CA PHE A 51 12.91 0.07 4.55
C PHE A 51 13.01 -0.63 5.91
N HIS A 52 11.92 -1.19 6.43
CA HIS A 52 11.95 -1.98 7.67
C HIS A 52 12.88 -3.20 7.55
N LEU A 53 12.81 -3.91 6.43
CA LEU A 53 13.61 -5.11 6.18
C LEU A 53 15.11 -4.82 5.97
N SER A 54 15.45 -3.59 5.58
CA SER A 54 16.84 -3.15 5.44
C SER A 54 17.57 -3.02 6.79
N GLY A 55 16.84 -3.06 7.90
CA GLY A 55 17.41 -2.83 9.23
C GLY A 55 17.82 -1.37 9.47
N TYR A 56 17.42 -0.44 8.61
CA TYR A 56 17.77 0.96 8.79
C TYR A 56 17.13 1.51 10.07
N ARG A 57 17.98 1.89 11.04
CA ARG A 57 17.61 2.33 12.41
C ARG A 57 16.93 1.26 13.26
N THR A 58 17.16 -0.02 12.94
CA THR A 58 16.80 -1.16 13.82
C THR A 58 18.02 -1.59 14.63
#